data_AF-A0A3N5PCY8-F1
#
_entry.id   AF-A0A3N5PCY8-F1
#
_cell.length_a   1.000
_cell.length_b   1.000
_cell.length_c   1.000
_cell.angle_alpha   90.00
_cell.angle_beta   90.00
_cell.angle_gamma   90.00
#
_symmetry.space_group_name_H-M   'P 1'
#
loop_
_entity.id
_entity.type
_entity.pdbx_description
1 polymer ?
#
loop_
_entity_poly.entity_id
_entity_poly.type
_entity_poly.pdbx_seq_one_letter_code
_entity_poly.pdbx_strand_id
1 'polypeptide(L)'
;MRSDEPSGRRLAGLGGAPLAPGAAGGSLALAQDQRESEAALSAVRKEIKELQERIARETTRRDENARALRAAELEIAAATQELGAIRKNLATQQTARRELTQETQRANRRLAAEKDALARQVRSSYMAGREELTKLLLSQESPAALGRMLVYFDYYNRARSARIGAVAGELTKLAELEGKTTSVEAELKALEAAQARELVSLEKSSDERRAAVAKIDEEIRGGTAAVAKLRAEEERLADLVRRLSEVMA
;
A
#
# COMPACT_ATOMS: atom_id res chain seq x y z
N MET A 1 -7.90 -53.56 31.53
CA MET A 1 -7.36 -54.57 30.59
C MET A 1 -5.91 -54.23 30.41
N ARG A 2 -4.89 -55.04 30.65
CA ARG A 2 -4.66 -56.40 31.18
C ARG A 2 -3.15 -56.31 31.56
N SER A 3 -2.75 -56.66 32.79
CA SER A 3 -2.14 -57.98 33.11
C SER A 3 -0.75 -58.13 32.43
N ASP A 4 0.37 -58.48 33.06
CA ASP A 4 0.68 -59.07 34.36
C ASP A 4 2.18 -58.88 34.67
N GLU A 5 2.51 -58.94 35.96
CA GLU A 5 3.79 -59.34 36.57
C GLU A 5 4.22 -60.80 36.17
N PRO A 6 5.10 -61.52 36.90
CA PRO A 6 6.50 -61.30 37.27
C PRO A 6 7.36 -62.54 36.87
N SER A 7 8.66 -62.55 37.17
CA SER A 7 9.38 -63.80 37.47
C SER A 7 10.72 -63.55 38.15
N GLY A 8 10.78 -63.92 39.43
CA GLY A 8 12.03 -64.02 40.18
C GLY A 8 12.78 -65.31 39.88
N ARG A 9 14.07 -65.31 40.24
CA ARG A 9 14.80 -66.52 40.64
C ARG A 9 15.66 -66.21 41.85
N ARG A 10 15.42 -67.00 42.89
CA ARG A 10 16.25 -67.18 44.09
C ARG A 10 17.56 -67.88 43.69
N LEU A 11 18.64 -67.66 44.45
CA LEU A 11 19.20 -68.61 45.41
C LEU A 11 20.61 -68.19 45.89
N ALA A 12 20.82 -68.36 47.21
CA ALA A 12 22.06 -68.70 47.93
C ALA A 12 23.31 -67.82 47.71
N GLY A 13 24.01 -67.30 48.71
CA GLY A 13 24.33 -67.83 50.04
C GLY A 13 25.87 -67.78 50.21
N LEU A 14 26.36 -67.59 51.45
CA LEU A 14 27.77 -67.47 51.89
C LEU A 14 28.33 -66.04 51.70
N GLY A 15 28.92 -65.35 52.67
CA GLY A 15 29.51 -65.72 53.95
C GLY A 15 30.75 -64.82 54.16
N GLY A 16 31.00 -64.33 55.37
CA GLY A 16 32.32 -63.84 55.77
C GLY A 16 32.52 -62.33 55.89
N ALA A 17 32.43 -61.87 57.15
CA ALA A 17 33.30 -60.92 57.87
C ALA A 17 33.65 -59.52 57.28
N PRO A 18 33.62 -58.47 58.14
CA PRO A 18 33.93 -57.09 57.76
C PRO A 18 35.45 -56.83 57.83
N LEU A 19 35.98 -56.09 56.86
CA LEU A 19 37.24 -55.38 56.98
C LEU A 19 37.02 -53.92 56.57
N ALA A 20 37.15 -53.05 57.56
CA ALA A 20 37.17 -51.60 57.42
C ALA A 20 38.54 -51.11 56.85
N PRO A 21 38.82 -49.80 56.80
CA PRO A 21 38.59 -48.94 55.65
C PRO A 21 39.92 -48.50 55.01
N GLY A 22 40.02 -48.60 53.68
CA GLY A 22 41.12 -48.00 52.93
C GLY A 22 40.86 -46.52 52.64
N ALA A 23 41.23 -45.65 53.58
CA ALA A 23 41.13 -44.18 53.49
C ALA A 23 42.17 -43.55 52.53
N ALA A 24 42.32 -44.11 51.33
CA ALA A 24 43.14 -43.55 50.24
C ALA A 24 42.33 -43.23 48.97
N GLY A 25 41.04 -43.59 48.92
CA GLY A 25 40.15 -43.30 47.78
C GLY A 25 39.42 -41.95 47.83
N GLY A 26 39.34 -41.31 49.02
CA GLY A 26 38.58 -40.07 49.20
C GLY A 26 39.21 -38.84 48.54
N SER A 27 40.53 -38.74 48.59
CA SER A 27 41.29 -37.63 47.99
C SER A 27 41.35 -37.69 46.45
N LEU A 28 41.32 -38.90 45.87
CA LEU A 28 41.20 -39.08 44.41
C LEU A 28 39.79 -38.74 43.90
N ALA A 29 38.75 -39.11 44.65
CA ALA A 29 37.37 -38.77 44.31
C ALA A 29 37.09 -37.26 44.41
N LEU A 30 37.56 -36.60 45.48
CA LEU A 30 37.44 -35.13 45.66
C LEU A 30 38.21 -34.37 44.57
N ALA A 31 39.37 -34.87 44.14
CA ALA A 31 40.14 -34.27 43.05
C ALA A 31 39.50 -34.46 41.66
N GLN A 32 38.75 -35.54 41.43
CA GLN A 32 37.94 -35.69 40.22
C GLN A 32 36.74 -34.74 40.23
N ASP A 33 36.01 -34.65 41.35
CA ASP A 33 34.81 -33.81 41.50
C ASP A 33 35.13 -32.31 41.32
N GLN A 34 36.31 -31.87 41.77
CA GLN A 34 36.79 -30.51 41.52
C GLN A 34 37.09 -30.26 40.04
N ARG A 35 37.78 -31.19 39.34
CA ARG A 35 38.08 -31.03 37.90
C ARG A 35 36.80 -31.01 37.06
N GLU A 36 35.81 -31.83 37.40
CA GLU A 36 34.52 -31.84 36.73
C GLU A 36 33.76 -30.53 36.95
N SER A 37 33.76 -30.01 38.18
CA SER A 37 33.14 -28.71 38.50
C SER A 37 33.81 -27.53 37.80
N GLU A 38 35.14 -27.52 37.70
CA GLU A 38 35.91 -26.51 36.95
C GLU A 38 35.64 -26.58 35.44
N ALA A 39 35.54 -27.80 34.89
CA ALA A 39 35.18 -28.00 33.49
C ALA A 39 33.74 -27.53 33.19
N ALA A 40 32.79 -27.86 34.07
CA ALA A 40 31.41 -27.39 33.97
C ALA A 40 31.31 -25.86 34.03
N LEU A 41 32.03 -25.22 34.97
CA LEU A 41 32.09 -23.77 35.09
C LEU A 41 32.64 -23.12 33.81
N SER A 42 33.70 -23.69 33.23
CA SER A 42 34.28 -23.20 31.97
C SER A 42 33.31 -23.34 30.80
N ALA A 43 32.57 -24.46 30.73
CA ALA A 43 31.55 -24.70 29.71
C ALA A 43 30.40 -23.68 29.80
N VAL A 44 29.86 -23.45 31.00
CA VAL A 44 28.79 -22.45 31.23
C VAL A 44 29.25 -21.04 30.86
N ARG A 45 30.48 -20.65 31.23
CA ARG A 45 31.06 -19.35 30.85
C ARG A 45 31.17 -19.18 29.34
N LYS A 46 31.57 -20.25 28.64
CA LYS A 46 31.67 -20.25 27.18
C LYS A 46 30.29 -20.10 26.54
N GLU A 47 29.29 -20.85 27.01
CA GLU A 47 27.92 -20.78 26.52
C GLU A 47 27.29 -19.40 26.74
N ILE A 48 27.49 -18.79 27.92
CA ILE A 48 27.07 -17.42 28.21
C ILE A 48 27.67 -16.46 27.19
N LYS A 49 28.97 -16.55 26.92
CA LYS A 49 29.66 -15.66 25.97
C LYS A 49 29.10 -15.81 24.56
N GLU A 50 28.96 -17.03 24.06
CA GLU A 50 28.39 -17.31 22.73
C GLU A 50 26.95 -16.78 22.60
N LEU A 51 26.15 -16.94 23.66
CA LEU A 51 24.78 -16.46 23.71
C LEU A 51 24.70 -14.93 23.74
N GLN A 52 25.56 -14.27 24.52
CA GLN A 52 25.67 -12.81 24.55
C GLN A 52 26.08 -12.24 23.20
N GLU A 53 27.05 -12.86 22.52
CA GLU A 53 27.45 -12.46 21.17
C GLU A 53 26.32 -12.66 20.15
N ARG A 54 25.53 -13.73 20.27
CA ARG A 54 24.34 -13.95 19.44
C ARG A 54 23.29 -12.87 19.68
N ILE A 55 22.98 -12.55 20.94
CA ILE A 55 22.03 -11.48 21.31
C ILE A 55 22.49 -10.13 20.76
N ALA A 56 23.78 -9.81 20.83
CA ALA A 56 24.33 -8.59 20.27
C ALA A 56 24.10 -8.51 18.75
N ARG A 57 24.39 -9.60 18.02
CA ARG A 57 24.13 -9.68 16.57
C ARG A 57 22.64 -9.53 16.23
N GLU A 58 21.77 -10.20 16.98
CA GLU A 58 20.32 -10.09 16.76
C GLU A 58 19.79 -8.69 17.09
N THR A 59 20.31 -8.03 18.13
CA THR A 59 19.96 -6.63 18.44
C THR A 59 20.34 -5.70 17.28
N THR A 60 21.52 -5.86 16.69
CA THR A 60 21.91 -5.08 15.51
C THR A 60 20.97 -5.32 14.33
N ARG A 61 20.66 -6.58 14.02
CA ARG A 61 19.71 -6.94 12.94
C ARG A 61 18.31 -6.37 13.20
N ARG A 62 17.85 -6.40 14.45
CA ARG A 62 16.58 -5.83 14.88
C ARG A 62 16.54 -4.33 14.60
N ASP A 63 17.57 -3.60 14.98
CA ASP A 63 17.64 -2.15 14.77
C ASP A 63 17.70 -1.78 13.29
N GLU A 64 18.40 -2.55 12.47
CA GLU A 64 18.41 -2.40 11.01
C GLU A 64 17.02 -2.61 10.41
N ASN A 65 16.33 -3.69 10.79
CA ASN A 65 14.97 -3.96 10.33
C ASN A 65 13.99 -2.90 10.81
N ALA A 66 14.11 -2.42 12.05
CA ALA A 66 13.26 -1.35 12.59
C ALA A 66 13.51 0.00 11.91
N ARG A 67 14.74 0.30 11.47
CA ARG A 67 15.02 1.49 10.64
C ARG A 67 14.41 1.35 9.25
N ALA A 68 14.59 0.20 8.60
CA ALA A 68 14.04 -0.05 7.28
C ALA A 68 12.50 -0.07 7.28
N LEU A 69 11.88 -0.62 8.33
CA LEU A 69 10.43 -0.58 8.52
C LEU A 69 9.92 0.86 8.62
N ARG A 70 10.55 1.70 9.44
CA ARG A 70 10.16 3.12 9.55
C ARG A 70 10.27 3.85 8.22
N ALA A 71 11.32 3.59 7.44
CA ALA A 71 11.45 4.16 6.10
C ALA A 71 10.31 3.71 5.17
N ALA A 72 9.99 2.42 5.16
CA ALA A 72 8.88 1.87 4.38
C ALA A 72 7.52 2.44 4.81
N GLU A 73 7.28 2.64 6.10
CA GLU A 73 6.04 3.27 6.61
C GLU A 73 5.89 4.73 6.15
N LEU A 74 7.00 5.48 6.07
CA LEU A 74 7.00 6.84 5.52
C LEU A 74 6.72 6.83 4.00
N GLU A 75 7.31 5.89 3.26
CA GLU A 75 7.04 5.71 1.83
C GLU A 75 5.57 5.34 1.57
N ILE A 76 4.99 4.43 2.36
CA ILE A 76 3.57 4.08 2.31
C ILE A 76 2.70 5.31 2.58
N ALA A 77 3.03 6.11 3.58
CA ALA A 77 2.30 7.33 3.89
C ALA A 77 2.34 8.33 2.73
N ALA A 78 3.52 8.55 2.13
CA ALA A 78 3.67 9.41 0.96
C ALA A 78 2.87 8.88 -0.25
N ALA A 79 3.01 7.60 -0.58
CA ALA A 79 2.28 6.95 -1.68
C ALA A 79 0.76 7.02 -1.49
N THR A 80 0.28 6.88 -0.25
CA THR A 80 -1.15 7.03 0.09
C THR A 80 -1.66 8.45 -0.14
N GLN A 81 -0.87 9.46 0.22
CA GLN A 81 -1.21 10.86 -0.03
C GLN A 81 -1.27 11.18 -1.52
N GLU A 82 -0.28 10.70 -2.29
CA GLU A 82 -0.26 10.86 -3.74
C GLU A 82 -1.46 10.18 -4.39
N LEU A 83 -1.83 8.97 -3.96
CA LEU A 83 -3.00 8.25 -4.45
C LEU A 83 -4.30 9.02 -4.16
N GLY A 84 -4.38 9.63 -2.98
CA GLY A 84 -5.46 10.55 -2.63
C GLY A 84 -5.55 11.75 -3.57
N ALA A 85 -4.40 12.36 -3.91
CA ALA A 85 -4.34 13.48 -4.85
C ALA A 85 -4.76 13.07 -6.27
N ILE A 86 -4.32 11.91 -6.76
CA ILE A 86 -4.71 11.38 -8.07
C ILE A 86 -6.21 11.14 -8.13
N ARG A 87 -6.80 10.51 -7.10
CA ARG A 87 -8.25 10.28 -7.02
C ARG A 87 -9.04 11.58 -7.00
N LYS A 88 -8.56 12.59 -6.28
CA LYS A 88 -9.18 13.93 -6.27
C LYS A 88 -9.12 14.57 -7.66
N ASN A 89 -7.99 14.49 -8.35
CA ASN A 89 -7.84 15.00 -9.71
C ASN A 89 -8.77 14.27 -10.68
N LEU A 90 -8.88 12.94 -10.57
CA LEU A 90 -9.78 12.14 -11.38
C LEU A 90 -11.25 12.55 -11.16
N ALA A 91 -11.68 12.78 -9.92
CA ALA A 91 -13.03 13.25 -9.61
C ALA A 91 -13.31 14.66 -10.19
N THR A 92 -12.32 15.55 -10.15
CA THR A 92 -12.41 16.88 -10.79
C THR A 92 -12.59 16.74 -12.31
N GLN A 93 -11.78 15.90 -12.96
CA GLN A 93 -11.90 15.67 -14.42
C GLN A 93 -13.26 15.07 -14.80
N GLN A 94 -13.76 14.10 -14.03
CA GLN A 94 -15.08 13.52 -14.25
C GLN A 94 -16.21 14.54 -14.11
N THR A 95 -16.06 15.50 -13.18
CA THR A 95 -17.02 16.59 -13.01
C THR A 95 -16.97 17.53 -14.21
N ALA A 96 -15.77 17.97 -14.61
CA ALA A 96 -15.56 18.81 -15.78
C ALA A 96 -16.12 18.15 -17.06
N ARG A 97 -15.93 16.84 -17.23
CA ARG A 97 -16.50 16.09 -18.34
C ARG A 97 -18.02 16.13 -18.37
N ARG A 98 -18.68 15.96 -17.21
CA ARG A 98 -20.15 16.05 -17.12
C ARG A 98 -20.64 17.45 -17.49
N GLU A 99 -19.93 18.49 -17.06
CA GLU A 99 -20.25 19.88 -17.41
C GLU A 99 -20.09 20.12 -18.91
N LEU A 100 -18.99 19.67 -19.52
CA LEU A 100 -18.76 19.74 -20.97
C LEU A 100 -19.84 19.00 -21.76
N THR A 101 -20.29 17.83 -21.30
CA THR A 101 -21.39 17.10 -21.92
C THR A 101 -22.70 17.92 -21.87
N GLN A 102 -23.01 18.56 -20.74
CA GLN A 102 -24.19 19.42 -20.62
C GLN A 102 -24.11 20.66 -21.50
N GLU A 103 -22.94 21.31 -21.57
CA GLU A 103 -22.70 22.44 -22.46
C GLU A 103 -22.87 22.05 -23.92
N THR A 104 -22.33 20.90 -24.31
CA THR A 104 -22.48 20.35 -25.66
C THR A 104 -23.95 20.10 -26.01
N GLN A 105 -24.74 19.55 -25.08
CA GLN A 105 -26.18 19.39 -25.27
C GLN A 105 -26.91 20.74 -25.42
N ARG A 106 -26.56 21.74 -24.61
CA ARG A 106 -27.13 23.11 -24.72
C ARG A 106 -26.78 23.75 -26.06
N ALA A 107 -25.51 23.67 -26.48
CA ALA A 107 -25.05 24.20 -27.75
C ALA A 107 -25.74 23.51 -28.94
N ASN A 108 -25.90 22.19 -28.91
CA ASN A 108 -26.64 21.45 -29.94
C ASN A 108 -28.11 21.87 -30.04
N ARG A 109 -28.80 22.09 -28.91
CA ARG A 109 -30.18 22.60 -28.91
C ARG A 109 -30.26 24.01 -29.51
N ARG A 110 -29.31 24.90 -29.17
CA ARG A 110 -29.23 26.24 -29.77
C ARG A 110 -28.99 26.15 -31.27
N LEU A 111 -28.06 25.30 -31.72
CA LEU A 111 -27.78 25.09 -33.14
C LEU A 111 -29.02 24.62 -33.90
N ALA A 112 -29.76 23.66 -33.35
CA ALA A 112 -30.98 23.15 -33.94
C ALA A 112 -32.05 24.26 -34.05
N ALA A 113 -32.24 25.06 -33.01
CA ALA A 113 -33.18 26.18 -33.01
C ALA A 113 -32.81 27.25 -34.04
N GLU A 114 -31.53 27.59 -34.18
CA GLU A 114 -31.07 28.56 -35.19
C GLU A 114 -31.26 28.06 -36.62
N LYS A 115 -30.96 26.78 -36.88
CA LYS A 115 -31.18 26.14 -38.19
C LYS A 115 -32.65 26.11 -38.58
N ASP A 116 -33.51 25.73 -37.65
CA ASP A 116 -34.95 25.63 -37.84
C ASP A 116 -35.58 27.02 -38.09
N ALA A 117 -35.17 28.02 -37.32
CA ALA A 117 -35.62 29.39 -37.52
C ALA A 117 -35.10 30.00 -38.85
N LEU A 118 -33.88 29.68 -39.27
CA LEU A 118 -33.37 30.07 -40.58
C LEU A 118 -34.20 29.42 -41.70
N ALA A 119 -34.50 28.14 -41.58
CA ALA A 119 -35.30 27.41 -42.56
C ALA A 119 -36.72 28.01 -42.71
N ARG A 120 -37.37 28.35 -41.58
CA ARG A 120 -38.67 29.06 -41.60
C ARG A 120 -38.58 30.40 -42.30
N GLN A 121 -37.56 31.19 -41.98
CA GLN A 121 -37.42 32.53 -42.51
C GLN A 121 -37.14 32.54 -44.01
N VAL A 122 -36.27 31.64 -44.49
CA VAL A 122 -36.00 31.47 -45.92
C VAL A 122 -37.28 31.08 -46.67
N ARG A 123 -38.09 30.18 -46.09
CA ARG A 123 -39.38 29.78 -46.67
C ARG A 123 -40.36 30.96 -46.72
N SER A 124 -40.49 31.73 -45.63
CA SER A 124 -41.38 32.88 -45.61
C SER A 124 -40.93 33.99 -46.56
N SER A 125 -39.63 34.30 -46.65
CA SER A 125 -39.12 35.31 -47.57
C SER A 125 -39.34 34.92 -49.02
N TYR A 126 -39.24 33.62 -49.34
CA TYR A 126 -39.53 33.12 -50.68
C TYR A 126 -41.01 33.25 -51.05
N MET A 127 -41.91 32.86 -50.14
CA MET A 127 -43.36 32.98 -50.38
C MET A 127 -43.81 34.43 -50.50
N ALA A 128 -43.38 35.30 -49.57
CA ALA A 128 -43.69 36.72 -49.61
C ALA A 128 -43.11 37.39 -50.86
N GLY A 129 -41.87 37.07 -51.25
CA GLY A 129 -41.27 37.61 -52.47
C GLY A 129 -42.02 37.22 -53.75
N ARG A 130 -42.60 36.02 -53.82
CA ARG A 130 -43.43 35.60 -54.97
C ARG A 130 -44.76 36.33 -55.03
N GLU A 131 -45.41 36.54 -53.89
CA GLU A 131 -46.68 37.27 -53.82
C GLU A 131 -46.48 38.75 -54.19
N GLU A 132 -45.47 39.40 -53.61
CA GLU A 132 -45.16 40.80 -53.88
C GLU A 132 -44.68 41.04 -55.32
N LEU A 133 -43.94 40.09 -55.92
CA LEU A 133 -43.60 40.15 -57.34
C LEU A 133 -44.86 40.06 -58.24
N THR A 134 -45.81 39.20 -57.86
CA THR A 134 -47.08 39.06 -58.58
C THR A 134 -47.94 40.31 -58.44
N LYS A 135 -47.98 40.93 -57.25
CA LYS A 135 -48.63 42.23 -57.04
C LYS A 135 -47.96 43.32 -57.86
N LEU A 136 -46.63 43.40 -57.92
CA LEU A 136 -45.92 44.41 -58.71
C LEU A 136 -46.20 44.29 -60.22
N LEU A 137 -46.38 43.06 -60.73
CA LEU A 137 -46.76 42.82 -62.13
C LEU A 137 -48.21 43.24 -62.45
N LEU A 138 -49.09 43.25 -61.45
CA LEU A 138 -50.53 43.45 -61.62
C LEU A 138 -51.05 44.79 -61.06
N SER A 139 -50.29 45.42 -60.17
CA SER A 139 -50.60 46.68 -59.48
C SER A 139 -49.43 47.64 -59.64
N GLN A 140 -49.71 48.91 -59.96
CA GLN A 140 -48.70 49.95 -60.17
C GLN A 140 -48.07 50.44 -58.84
N GLU A 141 -47.75 49.53 -57.91
CA GLU A 141 -47.12 49.85 -56.62
C GLU A 141 -45.61 50.13 -56.75
N SER A 142 -45.04 50.78 -55.73
CA SER A 142 -43.66 51.29 -55.76
C SER A 142 -42.60 50.17 -55.63
N PRO A 143 -41.69 50.00 -56.61
CA PRO A 143 -40.58 49.04 -56.56
C PRO A 143 -39.65 49.20 -55.35
N ALA A 144 -39.64 50.39 -54.73
CA ALA A 144 -38.77 50.71 -53.61
C ALA A 144 -39.13 49.95 -52.32
N ALA A 145 -40.40 49.58 -52.12
CA ALA A 145 -40.83 48.84 -50.93
C ALA A 145 -40.34 47.38 -50.96
N LEU A 146 -40.46 46.72 -52.12
CA LEU A 146 -39.96 45.37 -52.36
C LEU A 146 -38.43 45.29 -52.17
N GLY A 147 -37.69 46.27 -52.71
CA GLY A 147 -36.23 46.33 -52.56
C GLY A 147 -35.79 46.40 -51.08
N ARG A 148 -36.45 47.23 -50.26
CA ARG A 148 -36.15 47.31 -48.81
C ARG A 148 -36.45 46.00 -48.07
N MET A 149 -37.57 45.36 -48.39
CA MET A 149 -37.96 44.08 -47.79
C MET A 149 -36.93 42.97 -48.06
N LEU A 150 -36.46 42.86 -49.29
CA LEU A 150 -35.44 41.88 -49.67
C LEU A 150 -34.11 42.12 -48.94
N VAL A 151 -33.69 43.39 -48.79
CA VAL A 151 -32.49 43.76 -48.03
C VAL A 151 -32.63 43.39 -46.54
N TYR A 152 -33.79 43.62 -45.93
CA TYR A 152 -34.01 43.22 -44.53
C TYR A 152 -33.96 41.70 -44.32
N PHE A 153 -34.51 40.92 -45.26
CA PHE A 153 -34.40 39.47 -45.20
C PHE A 153 -32.96 38.99 -45.36
N ASP A 154 -32.20 39.57 -46.29
CA ASP A 154 -30.78 39.26 -46.47
C ASP A 154 -29.99 39.57 -45.18
N TYR A 155 -30.18 40.74 -44.59
CA TYR A 155 -29.50 41.13 -43.36
C TYR A 155 -29.76 40.14 -42.21
N TYR A 156 -31.02 39.79 -41.99
CA TYR A 156 -31.39 38.88 -40.92
C TYR A 156 -30.91 37.44 -41.18
N ASN A 157 -30.95 36.98 -42.45
CA ASN A 157 -30.39 35.69 -42.84
C ASN A 157 -28.87 35.64 -42.59
N ARG A 158 -28.13 36.70 -42.92
CA ARG A 158 -26.69 36.81 -42.63
C ARG A 158 -26.40 36.76 -41.13
N ALA A 159 -27.15 37.53 -40.34
CA ALA A 159 -27.01 37.52 -38.89
C ALA A 159 -27.24 36.13 -38.29
N ARG A 160 -28.24 35.40 -38.79
CA ARG A 160 -28.55 34.04 -38.33
C ARG A 160 -27.51 33.02 -38.77
N SER A 161 -27.03 33.09 -40.01
CA SER A 161 -25.90 32.29 -40.49
C SER A 161 -24.63 32.52 -39.66
N ALA A 162 -24.35 33.77 -39.27
CA ALA A 162 -23.23 34.08 -38.37
C ALA A 162 -23.40 33.43 -36.99
N ARG A 163 -24.62 33.43 -36.43
CA ARG A 163 -24.92 32.74 -35.16
C ARG A 163 -24.76 31.21 -35.27
N ILE A 164 -25.21 30.61 -36.38
CA ILE A 164 -24.98 29.18 -36.65
C ILE A 164 -23.48 28.88 -36.70
N GLY A 165 -22.69 29.70 -37.39
CA GLY A 165 -21.24 29.57 -37.45
C GLY A 165 -20.58 29.68 -36.07
N ALA A 166 -21.03 30.63 -35.25
CA ALA A 166 -20.54 30.80 -33.88
C ALA A 166 -20.82 29.57 -33.01
N VAL A 167 -22.05 29.02 -33.05
CA VAL A 167 -22.40 27.81 -32.27
C VAL A 167 -21.68 26.57 -32.80
N ALA A 168 -21.47 26.46 -34.11
CA ALA A 168 -20.67 25.38 -34.68
C ALA A 168 -19.21 25.45 -34.20
N GLY A 169 -18.62 26.65 -34.16
CA GLY A 169 -17.28 26.85 -33.61
C GLY A 169 -17.19 26.55 -32.11
N GLU A 170 -18.22 26.88 -31.34
CA GLU A 170 -18.34 26.50 -29.92
C GLU A 170 -18.36 24.97 -29.76
N LEU A 171 -19.16 24.25 -30.55
CA LEU A 171 -19.22 22.79 -30.52
C LEU A 171 -17.88 22.13 -30.87
N THR A 172 -17.13 22.66 -31.83
CA THR A 172 -15.77 22.17 -32.13
C THR A 172 -14.85 22.31 -30.92
N LYS A 173 -14.86 23.47 -30.25
CA LYS A 173 -14.06 23.71 -29.04
C LYS A 173 -14.47 22.79 -27.90
N LEU A 174 -15.77 22.56 -27.70
CA LEU A 174 -16.27 21.64 -26.68
C LEU A 174 -15.81 20.20 -26.95
N ALA A 175 -15.83 19.76 -28.21
CA ALA A 175 -15.34 18.43 -28.59
C ALA A 175 -13.83 18.28 -28.35
N GLU A 176 -13.02 19.31 -28.66
CA GLU A 176 -11.59 19.32 -28.35
C GLU A 176 -11.33 19.23 -26.84
N LEU A 177 -12.09 19.97 -26.03
CA LEU A 177 -11.99 19.93 -24.57
C LEU A 177 -12.39 18.56 -24.02
N GLU A 178 -13.49 17.98 -24.50
CA GLU A 178 -13.94 16.65 -24.08
C GLU A 178 -12.91 15.57 -24.42
N GLY A 179 -12.28 15.66 -25.60
CA GLY A 179 -11.18 14.77 -25.99
C GLY A 179 -9.97 14.88 -25.04
N LYS A 180 -9.55 16.11 -24.70
CA LYS A 180 -8.46 16.35 -23.75
C LYS A 180 -8.79 15.82 -22.37
N THR A 181 -9.97 16.13 -21.82
CA THR A 181 -10.41 15.64 -20.51
C THR A 181 -10.46 14.11 -20.48
N THR A 182 -10.95 13.46 -21.54
CA THR A 182 -10.99 12.01 -21.63
C THR A 182 -9.59 11.38 -21.65
N SER A 183 -8.63 12.00 -22.36
CA SER A 183 -7.23 11.56 -22.34
C SER A 183 -6.63 11.66 -20.94
N VAL A 184 -6.79 12.81 -20.28
CA VAL A 184 -6.29 13.04 -18.92
C VAL A 184 -6.93 12.07 -17.92
N GLU A 185 -8.24 11.79 -18.04
CA GLU A 185 -8.91 10.78 -17.21
C GLU A 185 -8.32 9.38 -17.40
N ALA A 186 -7.97 8.99 -18.63
CA ALA A 186 -7.38 7.69 -18.91
C ALA A 186 -5.97 7.57 -18.30
N GLU A 187 -5.15 8.61 -18.45
CA GLU A 187 -3.82 8.70 -17.84
C GLU A 187 -3.90 8.63 -16.32
N LEU A 188 -4.82 9.40 -15.69
CA LEU A 188 -5.01 9.40 -14.24
C LEU A 188 -5.49 8.03 -13.73
N LYS A 189 -6.36 7.33 -14.45
CA LYS A 189 -6.79 5.96 -14.08
C LYS A 189 -5.66 4.95 -14.18
N ALA A 190 -4.83 5.05 -15.21
CA ALA A 190 -3.64 4.20 -15.34
C ALA A 190 -2.66 4.44 -14.19
N LEU A 191 -2.44 5.71 -13.85
CA LEU A 191 -1.58 6.12 -12.73
C LEU A 191 -2.15 5.65 -11.38
N GLU A 192 -3.46 5.81 -11.16
CA GLU A 192 -4.14 5.30 -9.96
C GLU A 192 -3.94 3.80 -9.81
N ALA A 193 -4.15 3.03 -10.88
CA ALA A 193 -4.00 1.57 -10.86
C ALA A 193 -2.55 1.14 -10.60
N ALA A 194 -1.57 1.83 -11.20
CA ALA A 194 -0.15 1.55 -10.98
C ALA A 194 0.24 1.83 -9.52
N GLN A 195 -0.15 3.00 -9.00
CA GLN A 195 0.23 3.41 -7.65
C GLN A 195 -0.50 2.60 -6.56
N ALA A 196 -1.75 2.20 -6.79
CA ALA A 196 -2.46 1.29 -5.90
C ALA A 196 -1.79 -0.10 -5.82
N ARG A 197 -1.25 -0.61 -6.92
CA ARG A 197 -0.49 -1.88 -6.92
C ARG A 197 0.82 -1.75 -6.15
N GLU A 198 1.52 -0.63 -6.35
CA GLU A 198 2.76 -0.36 -5.63
C GLU A 198 2.51 -0.25 -4.13
N LEU A 199 1.44 0.45 -3.72
CA LEU A 199 1.06 0.57 -2.32
C LEU A 199 0.81 -0.79 -1.66
N VAL A 200 0.10 -1.70 -2.34
CA VAL A 200 -0.12 -3.08 -1.85
C VAL A 200 1.20 -3.85 -1.70
N SER A 201 2.14 -3.67 -2.62
CA SER A 201 3.47 -4.28 -2.54
C SER A 201 4.27 -3.76 -1.34
N LEU A 202 4.24 -2.44 -1.12
CA LEU A 202 4.90 -1.77 0.00
C LEU A 202 4.29 -2.20 1.34
N GLU A 203 2.97 -2.23 1.45
CA GLU A 203 2.25 -2.68 2.65
C GLU A 203 2.62 -4.13 3.01
N LYS A 204 2.64 -5.03 2.02
CA LYS A 204 3.06 -6.41 2.23
C LYS A 204 4.51 -6.51 2.73
N SER A 205 5.44 -5.78 2.12
CA SER A 205 6.85 -5.73 2.53
C SER A 205 7.00 -5.17 3.96
N SER A 206 6.21 -4.17 4.32
CA SER A 206 6.18 -3.59 5.66
C SER A 206 5.67 -4.60 6.70
N ASP A 207 4.62 -5.35 6.39
CA ASP A 207 4.09 -6.38 7.28
C ASP A 207 5.06 -7.55 7.49
N GLU A 208 5.74 -8.00 6.43
CA GLU A 208 6.81 -9.00 6.52
C GLU A 208 7.95 -8.53 7.43
N ARG A 209 8.34 -7.24 7.33
CA ARG A 209 9.36 -6.64 8.19
C ARG A 209 8.90 -6.51 9.65
N ARG A 210 7.66 -6.12 9.90
CA ARG A 210 7.08 -6.09 11.26
C ARG A 210 7.13 -7.46 11.91
N ALA A 211 6.74 -8.50 11.17
CA ALA A 211 6.82 -9.87 11.64
C ALA A 211 8.26 -10.31 11.95
N ALA A 212 9.23 -9.93 11.09
CA ALA A 212 10.64 -10.21 11.31
C ALA A 212 11.18 -9.53 12.57
N VAL A 213 10.86 -8.24 12.79
CA VAL A 213 11.25 -7.51 14.01
C VAL A 213 10.66 -8.17 15.26
N ALA A 214 9.37 -8.53 15.23
CA ALA A 214 8.71 -9.19 16.34
C ALA A 214 9.35 -10.54 16.69
N LYS A 215 9.70 -11.33 15.68
CA LYS A 215 10.41 -12.61 15.87
C LYS A 215 11.79 -12.41 16.49
N ILE A 216 12.58 -11.44 16.00
CA ILE A 216 13.90 -11.15 16.56
C ILE A 216 13.78 -10.67 18.01
N ASP A 217 12.77 -9.84 18.33
CA ASP A 217 12.49 -9.38 19.69
C ASP A 217 12.18 -10.56 20.64
N GLU A 218 11.48 -11.59 20.17
CA GLU A 218 11.25 -12.84 20.93
C GLU A 218 12.53 -13.64 21.14
N GLU A 219 13.36 -13.80 20.11
CA GLU A 219 14.65 -14.51 20.18
C GLU A 219 15.62 -13.82 21.16
N ILE A 220 15.70 -12.49 21.12
CA ILE A 220 16.49 -11.68 22.06
C ILE A 220 15.98 -11.87 23.49
N ARG A 221 14.66 -11.82 23.71
CA ARG A 221 14.06 -12.00 25.04
C ARG A 221 14.34 -13.39 25.60
N GLY A 222 14.17 -14.43 24.78
CA GLY A 222 14.48 -15.82 25.14
C GLY A 222 15.96 -16.02 25.46
N GLY A 223 16.85 -15.48 24.62
CA GLY A 223 18.29 -15.51 24.85
C GLY A 223 18.70 -14.80 26.13
N THR A 224 18.13 -13.62 26.41
CA THR A 224 18.41 -12.85 27.62
C THR A 224 17.99 -13.61 28.88
N ALA A 225 16.81 -14.25 28.85
CA ALA A 225 16.35 -15.11 29.94
C ALA A 225 17.25 -16.33 30.15
N ALA A 226 17.76 -16.93 29.07
CA ALA A 226 18.70 -18.05 29.15
C ALA A 226 20.07 -17.62 29.72
N VAL A 227 20.62 -16.46 29.33
CA VAL A 227 21.83 -15.89 29.94
C VAL A 227 21.64 -15.70 31.45
N ALA A 228 20.49 -15.16 31.88
CA ALA A 228 20.22 -14.97 33.31
C ALA A 228 20.21 -16.29 34.09
N LYS A 229 19.67 -17.38 33.52
CA LYS A 229 19.69 -18.72 34.13
C LYS A 229 21.12 -19.27 34.22
N LEU A 230 21.88 -19.20 33.14
CA LEU A 230 23.27 -19.67 33.09
C LEU A 230 24.17 -18.89 34.05
N ARG A 231 23.94 -17.58 34.23
CA ARG A 231 24.66 -16.77 35.22
C ARG A 231 24.41 -17.24 36.65
N ALA A 232 23.17 -17.57 37.00
CA ALA A 232 22.84 -18.12 38.31
C ALA A 232 23.47 -19.52 38.52
N GLU A 233 23.63 -20.31 37.46
CA GLU A 233 24.33 -21.59 37.49
C GLU A 233 25.85 -21.42 37.63
N GLU A 234 26.44 -20.47 36.88
CA GLU A 234 27.85 -20.07 36.99
C GLU A 234 28.21 -19.71 38.44
N GLU A 235 27.39 -18.90 39.10
CA GLU A 235 27.59 -18.50 40.51
C GLU A 235 27.60 -19.71 41.45
N ARG A 236 26.65 -20.65 41.28
CA ARG A 236 26.58 -21.88 42.10
C ARG A 236 27.77 -22.79 41.88
N LEU A 237 28.20 -22.97 40.63
CA LEU A 237 29.38 -23.78 40.29
C LEU A 237 30.68 -23.13 40.82
N ALA A 238 30.79 -21.80 40.73
CA ALA A 238 31.93 -21.07 41.29
C ALA A 238 31.99 -21.18 42.82
N ASP A 239 30.86 -21.12 43.51
CA ASP A 239 30.77 -21.39 44.95
C ASP A 239 31.18 -22.83 45.29
N LEU A 240 30.75 -23.81 44.51
CA LEU A 240 31.10 -25.23 44.72
C LEU A 240 32.60 -25.48 44.55
N VAL A 241 33.19 -24.98 43.45
CA VAL A 241 34.63 -25.09 43.20
C VAL A 241 35.43 -24.46 44.34
N ARG A 242 35.01 -23.29 44.84
CA ARG A 242 35.67 -22.63 45.98
C ARG A 242 35.64 -23.53 47.22
N ARG A 243 34.47 -24.07 47.58
CA ARG A 243 34.33 -24.96 48.75
C ARG A 243 35.16 -26.23 48.61
N LEU A 244 35.20 -26.84 47.43
CA LEU A 244 36.05 -28.02 47.17
C LEU A 244 37.54 -27.68 47.30
N SER A 245 37.96 -26.52 46.81
CA SER A 245 39.34 -26.05 46.94
C SER A 245 39.75 -25.76 48.39
N GLU A 246 38.83 -25.25 49.22
CA GLU A 246 39.06 -25.00 50.65
C GLU A 246 39.19 -26.30 51.46
N VAL A 247 38.47 -27.36 51.07
CA VAL A 247 38.50 -28.67 51.76
C VAL A 247 39.74 -29.49 51.39
N MET A 248 40.36 -29.22 50.24
CA MET A 248 41.57 -29.92 49.77
C MET A 248 42.89 -29.18 50.08
N ALA A 249 42.82 -27.96 50.63
CA ALA A 249 43.97 -27.19 51.12
C ALA A 249 44.33 -27.57 52.57
#